data_AF-A0A534M5A4-F1
#
_entry.id   AF-A0A534M5A4-F1
#
_cell.length_a   1.000
_cell.length_b   1.000
_cell.length_c   1.000
_cell.angle_alpha   90.00
_cell.angle_beta   90.00
_cell.angle_gamma   90.00
#
_symmetry.space_group_name_H-M   'P 1'
#
loop_
_entity.id
_entity.type
_entity.pdbx_description
1 polymer ?
#
loop_
_entity_poly.entity_id
_entity_poly.type
_entity_poly.pdbx_seq_one_letter_code
_entity_poly.pdbx_strand_id
1 'polypeptide(L)'
;ATDGVAWSVEKGYAWPEDVDHIEAEGHLPDADFSRVGDRAITRGKDQVGSLGAGNHFVEIQKVDRVYDARAAKAFGIDSVGTVCIMVHTGSRGFGHQIASDYIEACERVVKREKIELPDLQLACAPIGSKEGQDYWRAMCCGANFAWNNRQLITFGVRNAFADVLRRSADDLGMGIVYDVCHNIGKVEEHHVDGVRQKVVVHRKGATRAFPAGHPETPAQYKDVGQPVLIPGDMGTCSFVLVGQPTAMERSFGSSCHGAGRQMSRKAASRTYDANEVVRSLEKRGIYLRAASRAGIVEEAPGAYKNVEDVVRVAEGAGLTKIVARMVPLGVVKG
;
A
#
# COMPACT_ATOMS: atom_id res chain seq x y z
N ALA A 1 -16.18 0.54 7.64
CA ALA A 1 -16.11 0.48 6.15
C ALA A 1 -16.67 1.74 5.51
N THR A 2 -17.62 2.43 6.14
CA THR A 2 -18.03 3.79 5.74
C THR A 2 -17.06 4.83 6.28
N ASP A 3 -16.80 4.83 7.60
CA ASP A 3 -16.20 5.99 8.28
C ASP A 3 -14.67 6.08 8.20
N GLY A 4 -14.03 5.17 7.44
CA GLY A 4 -12.56 5.15 7.33
C GLY A 4 -11.87 5.09 8.69
N VAL A 5 -10.71 5.74 8.81
CA VAL A 5 -9.88 5.73 10.03
C VAL A 5 -10.55 6.44 11.22
N ALA A 6 -11.51 7.32 11.01
CA ALA A 6 -12.24 7.98 12.10
C ALA A 6 -12.88 6.96 13.06
N TRP A 7 -13.35 5.81 12.54
CA TRP A 7 -13.82 4.69 13.36
C TRP A 7 -12.72 4.12 14.27
N SER A 8 -11.50 3.95 13.74
CA SER A 8 -10.37 3.44 14.53
C SER A 8 -9.97 4.43 15.63
N VAL A 9 -10.03 5.73 15.38
CA VAL A 9 -9.79 6.77 16.39
C VAL A 9 -10.86 6.71 17.49
N GLU A 10 -12.14 6.69 17.11
CA GLU A 10 -13.26 6.62 18.06
C GLU A 10 -13.18 5.39 18.98
N LYS A 11 -12.75 4.24 18.43
CA LYS A 11 -12.60 2.98 19.19
C LYS A 11 -11.29 2.86 19.95
N GLY A 12 -10.38 3.84 19.87
CA GLY A 12 -9.09 3.83 20.57
C GLY A 12 -8.05 2.90 19.94
N TYR A 13 -8.21 2.55 18.66
CA TYR A 13 -7.23 1.78 17.89
C TYR A 13 -6.26 2.65 17.09
N ALA A 14 -6.53 3.94 16.95
CA ALA A 14 -5.63 4.90 16.31
C ALA A 14 -5.47 6.13 17.21
N TRP A 15 -4.31 6.77 17.14
CA TRP A 15 -4.12 8.09 17.74
C TRP A 15 -4.78 9.15 16.84
N PRO A 16 -5.36 10.24 17.40
CA PRO A 16 -5.98 11.29 16.59
C PRO A 16 -5.08 11.84 15.48
N GLU A 17 -3.79 12.02 15.78
CA GLU A 17 -2.77 12.52 14.86
C GLU A 17 -2.40 11.54 13.72
N ASP A 18 -2.70 10.23 13.86
CA ASP A 18 -2.39 9.24 12.81
C ASP A 18 -3.06 9.61 11.48
N VAL A 19 -4.23 10.26 11.54
CA VAL A 19 -5.02 10.69 10.38
C VAL A 19 -4.23 11.59 9.44
N ASP A 20 -3.39 12.47 9.99
CA ASP A 20 -2.62 13.47 9.22
C ASP A 20 -1.50 12.83 8.38
N HIS A 21 -1.22 11.55 8.62
CA HIS A 21 -0.16 10.78 7.96
C HIS A 21 -0.69 9.72 7.01
N ILE A 22 -1.98 9.77 6.66
CA ILE A 22 -2.63 8.75 5.82
C ILE A 22 -3.15 9.40 4.56
N GLU A 23 -2.94 8.75 3.41
CA GLU A 23 -3.50 9.19 2.15
C GLU A 23 -5.02 9.42 2.26
N ALA A 24 -5.47 10.61 1.86
CA ALA A 24 -6.87 11.05 1.98
C ALA A 24 -7.43 10.91 3.41
N GLU A 25 -6.59 11.14 4.42
CA GLU A 25 -6.99 11.09 5.84
C GLU A 25 -7.60 9.73 6.22
N GLY A 26 -7.28 8.68 5.46
CA GLY A 26 -7.79 7.33 5.67
C GLY A 26 -9.29 7.17 5.40
N HIS A 27 -9.89 8.05 4.59
CA HIS A 27 -11.32 8.06 4.35
C HIS A 27 -11.68 8.52 2.93
N LEU A 28 -12.42 7.68 2.20
CA LEU A 28 -13.13 8.04 0.98
C LEU A 28 -14.62 8.25 1.28
N PRO A 29 -15.17 9.46 1.11
CA PRO A 29 -16.50 9.83 1.59
C PRO A 29 -17.64 9.22 0.75
N ASP A 30 -17.37 8.80 -0.49
CA ASP A 30 -18.39 8.19 -1.35
C ASP A 30 -18.70 6.73 -0.98
N ALA A 31 -18.15 6.22 0.12
CA ALA A 31 -18.39 4.87 0.58
C ALA A 31 -19.89 4.63 0.90
N ASP A 32 -20.53 3.74 0.15
CA ASP A 32 -21.91 3.29 0.40
C ASP A 32 -21.91 1.78 0.64
N PHE A 33 -22.15 1.40 1.89
CA PHE A 33 -22.17 -0.01 2.30
C PHE A 33 -23.32 -0.79 1.65
N SER A 34 -24.40 -0.13 1.22
CA SER A 34 -25.51 -0.77 0.51
C SER A 34 -25.14 -1.28 -0.89
N ARG A 35 -23.94 -0.91 -1.39
CA ARG A 35 -23.40 -1.34 -2.69
C ARG A 35 -22.45 -2.53 -2.56
N VAL A 36 -22.25 -3.03 -1.35
CA VAL A 36 -21.40 -4.17 -1.07
C VAL A 36 -22.25 -5.42 -0.94
N GLY A 37 -21.94 -6.47 -1.71
CA GLY A 37 -22.67 -7.74 -1.64
C GLY A 37 -22.42 -8.51 -0.34
N ASP A 38 -23.41 -9.30 0.09
CA ASP A 38 -23.36 -10.11 1.32
C ASP A 38 -22.14 -11.05 1.39
N ARG A 39 -21.73 -11.57 0.23
CA ARG A 39 -20.55 -12.43 0.13
C ARG A 39 -19.26 -11.67 0.50
N ALA A 40 -19.14 -10.41 0.12
CA ALA A 40 -18.00 -9.59 0.48
C ALA A 40 -17.97 -9.34 1.98
N ILE A 41 -19.11 -8.97 2.55
CA ILE A 41 -19.29 -8.75 4.00
C ILE A 41 -18.90 -10.00 4.78
N THR A 42 -19.45 -11.16 4.39
CA THR A 42 -19.19 -12.45 5.05
C THR A 42 -17.71 -12.83 4.99
N ARG A 43 -17.04 -12.59 3.86
CA ARG A 43 -15.60 -12.86 3.72
C ARG A 43 -14.73 -11.88 4.51
N GLY A 44 -15.19 -10.64 4.70
CA GLY A 44 -14.41 -9.55 5.27
C GLY A 44 -14.50 -9.42 6.79
N LYS A 45 -15.69 -9.65 7.36
CA LYS A 45 -16.01 -9.28 8.76
C LYS A 45 -15.05 -9.89 9.79
N ASP A 46 -14.60 -11.13 9.59
CA ASP A 46 -13.74 -11.87 10.52
C ASP A 46 -12.24 -11.72 10.18
N GLN A 47 -11.89 -10.87 9.21
CA GLN A 47 -10.52 -10.71 8.72
C GLN A 47 -9.93 -9.33 9.03
N VAL A 48 -10.70 -8.41 9.60
CA VAL A 48 -10.21 -7.08 9.97
C VAL A 48 -9.17 -7.19 11.10
N GLY A 49 -8.09 -6.40 11.03
CA GLY A 49 -6.94 -6.51 11.92
C GLY A 49 -5.99 -7.68 11.59
N SER A 50 -5.97 -8.18 10.35
CA SER A 50 -5.11 -9.30 9.93
C SER A 50 -4.23 -8.95 8.72
N LEU A 51 -3.07 -9.62 8.61
CA LEU A 51 -2.18 -9.47 7.45
C LEU A 51 -2.71 -10.22 6.23
N GLY A 52 -2.98 -11.51 6.44
CA GLY A 52 -3.22 -12.49 5.38
C GLY A 52 -2.00 -12.93 4.59
N ALA A 53 -2.30 -13.64 3.51
CA ALA A 53 -1.32 -14.30 2.67
C ALA A 53 -0.79 -13.43 1.52
N GLY A 54 0.12 -14.01 0.74
CA GLY A 54 0.75 -13.37 -0.41
C GLY A 54 1.91 -12.48 0.01
N ASN A 55 2.07 -11.36 -0.70
CA ASN A 55 3.15 -10.40 -0.42
C ASN A 55 2.89 -9.53 0.82
N HIS A 56 1.85 -9.80 1.62
CA HIS A 56 1.59 -9.07 2.85
C HIS A 56 2.55 -9.46 3.98
N PHE A 57 2.89 -8.47 4.81
CA PHE A 57 3.81 -8.62 5.95
C PHE A 57 3.74 -7.46 6.94
N VAL A 58 4.26 -7.68 8.15
CA VAL A 58 4.84 -6.63 9.00
C VAL A 58 6.34 -6.83 9.01
N GLU A 59 7.12 -5.81 8.70
CA GLU A 59 8.57 -5.89 8.68
C GLU A 59 9.17 -4.85 9.63
N ILE A 60 10.01 -5.33 10.55
CA ILE A 60 10.90 -4.50 11.35
C ILE A 60 12.14 -4.26 10.49
N GLN A 61 12.41 -3.00 10.18
CA GLN A 61 13.49 -2.58 9.29
C GLN A 61 14.40 -1.58 10.00
N LYS A 62 15.62 -1.43 9.51
CA LYS A 62 16.49 -0.32 9.89
C LYS A 62 16.85 0.52 8.68
N VAL A 63 16.93 1.83 8.86
CA VAL A 63 17.49 2.75 7.86
C VAL A 63 18.98 2.45 7.72
N ASP A 64 19.41 2.00 6.54
CA ASP A 64 20.82 1.74 6.28
C ASP A 64 21.50 2.89 5.51
N ARG A 65 20.71 3.72 4.83
CA ARG A 65 21.21 4.87 4.09
C ARG A 65 20.17 5.97 3.99
N VAL A 66 20.64 7.21 4.13
CA VAL A 66 19.88 8.43 3.87
C VAL A 66 20.49 9.11 2.63
N TYR A 67 19.65 9.44 1.66
CA TYR A 67 20.02 10.08 0.39
C TYR A 67 19.58 11.54 0.35
N ASP A 68 18.45 11.87 0.99
CA ASP A 68 17.95 13.23 1.14
C ASP A 68 17.68 13.53 2.62
N ALA A 69 18.63 14.19 3.27
CA ALA A 69 18.54 14.50 4.70
C ALA A 69 17.39 15.48 5.03
N ARG A 70 17.03 16.38 4.10
CA ARG A 70 15.94 17.34 4.32
C ARG A 70 14.60 16.62 4.32
N ALA A 71 14.35 15.77 3.32
CA ALA A 71 13.13 14.98 3.24
C ALA A 71 13.07 13.93 4.37
N ALA A 72 14.19 13.25 4.68
CA ALA A 72 14.24 12.28 5.77
C ALA A 72 13.86 12.92 7.12
N LYS A 73 14.40 14.10 7.44
CA LYS A 73 14.04 14.85 8.65
C LYS A 73 12.56 15.23 8.67
N ALA A 74 12.00 15.70 7.55
CA ALA A 74 10.58 15.99 7.46
C ALA A 74 9.70 14.74 7.67
N PHE A 75 10.22 13.56 7.31
CA PHE A 75 9.54 12.27 7.47
C PHE A 75 9.73 11.63 8.86
N GLY A 76 10.41 12.31 9.80
CA GLY A 76 10.72 11.73 11.11
C GLY A 76 11.77 10.61 11.06
N ILE A 77 12.58 10.57 9.99
CA ILE A 77 13.70 9.64 9.85
C ILE A 77 14.98 10.37 10.26
N ASP A 78 15.34 10.23 11.54
CA ASP A 78 16.40 11.02 12.16
C ASP A 78 17.80 10.71 11.65
N SER A 79 18.15 9.41 11.54
CA SER A 79 19.49 9.00 11.17
C SER A 79 19.56 7.59 10.58
N VAL A 80 20.73 7.26 10.01
CA VAL A 80 21.09 5.86 9.76
C VAL A 80 21.01 5.09 11.09
N GLY A 81 20.43 3.90 11.05
CA GLY A 81 20.19 3.06 12.22
C GLY A 81 18.81 3.20 12.85
N THR A 82 18.01 4.24 12.50
CA THR A 82 16.61 4.35 12.95
C THR A 82 15.84 3.08 12.58
N VAL A 83 15.12 2.52 13.56
CA VAL A 83 14.27 1.35 13.35
C VAL A 83 12.88 1.81 12.94
N CYS A 84 12.38 1.28 11.83
CA CYS A 84 11.04 1.56 11.31
C CYS A 84 10.26 0.25 11.19
N ILE A 85 8.93 0.37 11.16
CA ILE A 85 8.03 -0.76 10.92
C ILE A 85 7.24 -0.50 9.64
N MET A 86 7.27 -1.44 8.71
CA MET A 86 6.47 -1.39 7.50
C MET A 86 5.32 -2.40 7.59
N VAL A 87 4.09 -1.92 7.40
CA VAL A 87 2.89 -2.74 7.34
C VAL A 87 2.40 -2.78 5.89
N HIS A 88 2.46 -3.96 5.26
CA HIS A 88 1.96 -4.17 3.92
C HIS A 88 0.76 -5.12 3.93
N THR A 89 -0.44 -4.56 3.77
CA THR A 89 -1.68 -5.32 3.63
C THR A 89 -2.77 -4.45 2.99
N GLY A 90 -3.93 -5.04 2.73
CA GLY A 90 -5.06 -4.37 2.07
C GLY A 90 -6.40 -4.77 2.65
N SER A 91 -7.43 -4.73 1.79
CA SER A 91 -8.83 -4.94 2.13
C SER A 91 -9.23 -6.40 2.38
N ARG A 92 -8.25 -7.31 2.54
CA ARG A 92 -8.47 -8.74 2.79
C ARG A 92 -9.44 -9.37 1.76
N GLY A 93 -10.22 -10.37 2.16
CA GLY A 93 -11.26 -10.99 1.33
C GLY A 93 -12.41 -10.04 0.95
N PHE A 94 -12.60 -8.95 1.70
CA PHE A 94 -13.67 -7.97 1.47
C PHE A 94 -13.53 -7.29 0.11
N GLY A 95 -12.41 -6.58 -0.12
CA GLY A 95 -12.19 -5.89 -1.39
C GLY A 95 -11.95 -6.83 -2.58
N HIS A 96 -11.38 -8.03 -2.34
CA HIS A 96 -11.30 -9.05 -3.39
C HIS A 96 -12.69 -9.42 -3.90
N GLN A 97 -13.65 -9.66 -2.99
CA GLN A 97 -14.99 -10.05 -3.40
C GLN A 97 -15.72 -8.89 -4.08
N ILE A 98 -15.57 -7.65 -3.59
CA ILE A 98 -16.09 -6.45 -4.28
C ILE A 98 -15.57 -6.40 -5.72
N ALA A 99 -14.26 -6.58 -5.93
CA ALA A 99 -13.70 -6.59 -7.29
C ALA A 99 -14.31 -7.71 -8.14
N SER A 100 -14.46 -8.93 -7.61
CA SER A 100 -15.08 -10.04 -8.34
C SER A 100 -16.52 -9.75 -8.74
N ASP A 101 -17.33 -9.23 -7.81
CA ASP A 101 -18.75 -8.94 -8.04
C ASP A 101 -18.94 -7.88 -9.14
N TYR A 102 -18.09 -6.84 -9.14
CA TYR A 102 -18.18 -5.75 -10.10
C TYR A 102 -17.48 -6.02 -11.44
N ILE A 103 -16.50 -6.92 -11.49
CA ILE A 103 -15.98 -7.43 -12.78
C ILE A 103 -17.12 -8.14 -13.52
N GLU A 104 -17.85 -9.03 -12.85
CA GLU A 104 -18.99 -9.73 -13.46
C GLU A 104 -20.11 -8.76 -13.89
N ALA A 105 -20.35 -7.70 -13.11
CA ALA A 105 -21.26 -6.63 -13.51
C ALA A 105 -20.76 -5.89 -14.76
N CYS A 106 -19.48 -5.55 -14.83
CA CYS A 106 -18.88 -4.87 -15.99
C CYS A 106 -18.91 -5.75 -17.24
N GLU A 107 -18.68 -7.07 -17.15
CA GLU A 107 -18.81 -7.98 -18.28
C GLU A 107 -20.22 -7.96 -18.89
N ARG A 108 -21.26 -7.85 -18.05
CA ARG A 108 -22.64 -7.65 -18.52
C ARG A 108 -22.84 -6.30 -19.21
N VAL A 109 -22.23 -5.23 -18.68
CA VAL A 109 -22.27 -3.89 -19.31
C VAL A 109 -21.62 -3.92 -20.68
N VAL A 110 -20.41 -4.49 -20.79
CA VAL A 110 -19.68 -4.66 -22.05
C VAL A 110 -20.54 -5.34 -23.10
N LYS A 111 -21.22 -6.44 -22.73
CA LYS A 111 -22.12 -7.16 -23.65
C LYS A 111 -23.36 -6.34 -24.03
N ARG A 112 -23.98 -5.64 -23.07
CA ARG A 112 -25.19 -4.84 -23.27
C ARG A 112 -24.95 -3.62 -24.17
N GLU A 113 -23.89 -2.88 -23.86
CA GLU A 113 -23.50 -1.63 -24.56
C GLU A 113 -22.64 -1.91 -25.80
N LYS A 114 -22.28 -3.17 -26.06
CA LYS A 114 -21.40 -3.60 -27.16
C LYS A 114 -20.07 -2.85 -27.16
N ILE A 115 -19.46 -2.71 -25.99
CA ILE A 115 -18.13 -2.10 -25.84
C ILE A 115 -17.10 -3.05 -26.45
N GLU A 116 -16.36 -2.57 -27.46
CA GLU A 116 -15.26 -3.32 -28.04
C GLU A 116 -14.06 -3.29 -27.09
N LEU A 117 -13.60 -4.47 -26.67
CA LEU A 117 -12.43 -4.61 -25.81
C LEU A 117 -11.40 -5.52 -26.49
N PRO A 118 -10.10 -5.20 -26.38
CA PRO A 118 -9.05 -6.08 -26.89
C PRO A 118 -8.91 -7.37 -26.05
N ASP A 119 -9.39 -7.36 -24.80
CA ASP A 119 -9.41 -8.51 -23.89
C ASP A 119 -10.60 -8.38 -22.92
N LEU A 120 -11.31 -9.48 -22.63
CA LEU A 120 -12.44 -9.47 -21.69
C LEU A 120 -12.02 -9.14 -20.25
N GLN A 121 -10.76 -9.40 -19.87
CA GLN A 121 -10.19 -9.01 -18.58
C GLN A 121 -10.08 -7.49 -18.40
N LEU A 122 -10.34 -6.70 -19.46
CA LEU A 122 -10.49 -5.25 -19.42
C LEU A 122 -11.94 -4.80 -19.29
N ALA A 123 -12.84 -5.70 -18.85
CA ALA A 123 -14.24 -5.38 -18.61
C ALA A 123 -14.39 -4.09 -17.79
N CYS A 124 -15.20 -3.18 -18.30
CA CYS A 124 -15.37 -1.85 -17.72
C CYS A 124 -16.82 -1.36 -17.87
N ALA A 125 -17.13 -0.29 -17.15
CA ALA A 125 -18.38 0.44 -17.28
C ALA A 125 -18.09 1.95 -17.32
N PRO A 126 -18.86 2.76 -18.07
CA PRO A 126 -18.74 4.21 -17.99
C PRO A 126 -18.88 4.69 -16.55
N ILE A 127 -18.03 5.59 -16.08
CA ILE A 127 -18.02 6.02 -14.67
C ILE A 127 -19.35 6.64 -14.23
N GLY A 128 -20.07 7.33 -15.13
CA GLY A 128 -21.39 7.91 -14.86
C GLY A 128 -22.56 6.92 -14.95
N SER A 129 -22.32 5.67 -15.36
CA SER A 129 -23.35 4.63 -15.37
C SER A 129 -23.71 4.18 -13.96
N LYS A 130 -24.86 3.51 -13.81
CA LYS A 130 -25.26 2.92 -12.54
C LYS A 130 -24.20 1.96 -12.01
N GLU A 131 -23.70 1.05 -12.86
CA GLU A 131 -22.69 0.07 -12.47
C GLU A 131 -21.34 0.72 -12.12
N GLY A 132 -20.95 1.77 -12.85
CA GLY A 132 -19.74 2.54 -12.56
C GLY A 132 -19.82 3.25 -11.20
N GLN A 133 -20.94 3.90 -10.90
CA GLN A 133 -21.16 4.56 -9.61
C GLN A 133 -21.32 3.56 -8.45
N ASP A 134 -22.04 2.47 -8.66
CA ASP A 134 -22.18 1.42 -7.64
C ASP A 134 -20.81 0.79 -7.30
N TYR A 135 -19.98 0.51 -8.32
CA TYR A 135 -18.60 0.04 -8.11
C TYR A 135 -17.76 1.07 -7.37
N TRP A 136 -17.82 2.34 -7.79
CA TRP A 136 -17.06 3.42 -7.15
C TRP A 136 -17.33 3.46 -5.63
N ARG A 137 -18.60 3.46 -5.24
CA ARG A 137 -19.00 3.49 -3.83
C ARG A 137 -18.59 2.23 -3.07
N ALA A 138 -18.68 1.06 -3.70
CA ALA A 138 -18.21 -0.20 -3.09
C ALA A 138 -16.68 -0.24 -2.95
N MET A 139 -15.94 0.28 -3.94
CA MET A 139 -14.49 0.40 -3.91
C MET A 139 -14.04 1.35 -2.79
N CYS A 140 -14.74 2.46 -2.56
CA CYS A 140 -14.52 3.34 -1.42
C CYS A 140 -14.70 2.59 -0.08
N CYS A 141 -15.73 1.75 0.06
CA CYS A 141 -15.87 0.87 1.22
C CYS A 141 -14.65 -0.07 1.39
N GLY A 142 -14.15 -0.62 0.29
CA GLY A 142 -12.96 -1.48 0.27
C GLY A 142 -11.70 -0.75 0.76
N ALA A 143 -11.49 0.49 0.30
CA ALA A 143 -10.36 1.33 0.73
C ALA A 143 -10.45 1.69 2.22
N ASN A 144 -11.63 2.15 2.67
CA ASN A 144 -11.90 2.48 4.08
C ASN A 144 -11.75 1.27 5.01
N PHE A 145 -12.11 0.07 4.55
CA PHE A 145 -11.82 -1.16 5.27
C PHE A 145 -10.31 -1.44 5.34
N ALA A 146 -9.57 -1.24 4.24
CA ALA A 146 -8.13 -1.46 4.20
C ALA A 146 -7.34 -0.51 5.13
N TRP A 147 -7.71 0.77 5.19
CA TRP A 147 -7.09 1.72 6.13
C TRP A 147 -7.36 1.31 7.58
N ASN A 148 -8.61 0.98 7.94
CA ASN A 148 -8.92 0.44 9.27
C ASN A 148 -8.13 -0.83 9.60
N ASN A 149 -7.98 -1.73 8.62
CA ASN A 149 -7.18 -2.94 8.81
C ASN A 149 -5.72 -2.60 9.13
N ARG A 150 -5.12 -1.64 8.44
CA ARG A 150 -3.76 -1.17 8.74
C ARG A 150 -3.66 -0.48 10.10
N GLN A 151 -4.66 0.32 10.49
CA GLN A 151 -4.69 0.97 11.80
C GLN A 151 -4.75 -0.03 12.96
N LEU A 152 -5.59 -1.06 12.85
CA LEU A 152 -5.63 -2.14 13.85
C LEU A 152 -4.30 -2.90 13.94
N ILE A 153 -3.58 -3.04 12.83
CA ILE A 153 -2.24 -3.64 12.84
C ILE A 153 -1.22 -2.67 13.46
N THR A 154 -1.28 -1.37 13.16
CA THR A 154 -0.46 -0.34 13.80
C THR A 154 -0.65 -0.35 15.32
N PHE A 155 -1.90 -0.45 15.80
CA PHE A 155 -2.23 -0.65 17.21
C PHE A 155 -1.54 -1.90 17.79
N GLY A 156 -1.68 -3.04 17.12
CA GLY A 156 -1.03 -4.29 17.51
C GLY A 156 0.50 -4.18 17.55
N VAL A 157 1.11 -3.51 16.58
CA VAL A 157 2.56 -3.24 16.51
C VAL A 157 2.99 -2.39 17.69
N ARG A 158 2.31 -1.26 17.96
CA ARG A 158 2.60 -0.39 19.10
C ARG A 158 2.54 -1.15 20.42
N ASN A 159 1.50 -1.96 20.62
CA ASN A 159 1.35 -2.78 21.82
C ASN A 159 2.45 -3.84 21.95
N ALA A 160 2.81 -4.51 20.86
CA ALA A 160 3.87 -5.52 20.86
C ALA A 160 5.24 -4.90 21.23
N PHE A 161 5.58 -3.75 20.65
CA PHE A 161 6.81 -3.03 21.00
C PHE A 161 6.79 -2.53 22.43
N ALA A 162 5.64 -2.02 22.90
CA ALA A 162 5.52 -1.52 24.26
C ALA A 162 5.68 -2.64 25.31
N ASP A 163 5.10 -3.82 25.05
CA ASP A 163 5.24 -4.97 25.93
C ASP A 163 6.68 -5.50 25.96
N VAL A 164 7.32 -5.66 24.79
CA VAL A 164 8.68 -6.22 24.70
C VAL A 164 9.73 -5.26 25.25
N LEU A 165 9.64 -3.96 24.93
CA LEU A 165 10.63 -2.95 25.31
C LEU A 165 10.32 -2.27 26.65
N ARG A 166 9.16 -2.56 27.25
CA ARG A 166 8.71 -2.00 28.54
C ARG A 166 8.72 -0.46 28.56
N ARG A 167 8.33 0.14 27.44
CA ARG A 167 8.19 1.59 27.23
C ARG A 167 6.90 1.85 26.47
N SER A 168 6.22 2.96 26.71
CA SER A 168 5.03 3.24 25.92
C SER A 168 5.38 3.46 24.44
N ALA A 169 4.43 3.24 23.53
CA ALA A 169 4.65 3.51 22.11
C ALA A 169 4.92 5.00 21.83
N ASP A 170 4.39 5.88 22.67
CA ASP A 170 4.67 7.32 22.65
C ASP A 170 6.11 7.63 23.05
N ASP A 171 6.60 7.06 24.16
CA ASP A 171 8.02 7.18 24.57
C ASP A 171 8.98 6.65 23.51
N LEU A 172 8.55 5.66 22.73
CA LEU A 172 9.30 5.07 21.63
C LEU A 172 9.22 5.89 20.33
N GLY A 173 8.39 6.95 20.28
CA GLY A 173 8.21 7.80 19.11
C GLY A 173 7.57 7.07 17.92
N MET A 174 6.65 6.14 18.17
CA MET A 174 6.04 5.28 17.13
C MET A 174 4.93 5.99 16.32
N GLY A 175 5.25 7.18 15.80
CA GLY A 175 4.40 7.92 14.86
C GLY A 175 4.38 7.27 13.47
N ILE A 176 3.30 7.51 12.71
CA ILE A 176 3.20 7.04 11.33
C ILE A 176 4.00 7.99 10.41
N VAL A 177 4.92 7.42 9.63
CA VAL A 177 5.61 8.20 8.58
C VAL A 177 4.66 8.51 7.44
N TYR A 178 4.03 7.48 6.87
CA TYR A 178 2.95 7.67 5.90
C TYR A 178 2.18 6.36 5.67
N ASP A 179 0.96 6.46 5.16
CA ASP A 179 0.19 5.33 4.65
C ASP A 179 -0.28 5.66 3.22
N VAL A 180 0.12 4.83 2.25
CA VAL A 180 -0.15 5.04 0.82
C VAL A 180 -0.80 3.80 0.18
N CYS A 181 -1.82 4.04 -0.65
CA CYS A 181 -2.48 3.01 -1.43
C CYS A 181 -1.70 2.71 -2.72
N HIS A 182 -1.79 1.45 -3.18
CA HIS A 182 -1.23 1.04 -4.47
C HIS A 182 -2.17 0.22 -5.37
N ASN A 183 -3.40 -0.01 -4.91
CA ASN A 183 -4.50 -0.59 -5.68
C ASN A 183 -5.76 0.22 -5.38
N ILE A 184 -6.00 1.29 -6.14
CA ILE A 184 -7.08 2.25 -5.87
C ILE A 184 -7.49 3.04 -7.11
N GLY A 185 -8.74 3.50 -7.15
CA GLY A 185 -9.21 4.56 -8.04
C GLY A 185 -9.35 5.87 -7.27
N LYS A 186 -8.89 6.98 -7.85
CA LYS A 186 -9.02 8.33 -7.25
C LYS A 186 -9.52 9.32 -8.30
N VAL A 187 -10.47 10.17 -7.92
CA VAL A 187 -10.82 11.35 -8.72
C VAL A 187 -9.78 12.42 -8.42
N GLU A 188 -9.01 12.81 -9.42
CA GLU A 188 -7.92 13.78 -9.28
C GLU A 188 -7.99 14.80 -10.42
N GLU A 189 -7.42 15.99 -10.19
CA GLU A 189 -7.30 17.03 -11.22
C GLU A 189 -5.90 16.99 -11.84
N HIS A 190 -5.85 16.83 -13.16
CA HIS A 190 -4.61 16.76 -13.93
C HIS A 190 -4.76 17.53 -15.25
N HIS A 191 -3.64 17.78 -15.93
CA HIS A 191 -3.65 18.33 -17.29
C HIS A 191 -3.65 17.17 -18.29
N VAL A 192 -4.65 17.14 -19.17
CA VAL A 192 -4.75 16.20 -20.30
C VAL A 192 -4.79 17.06 -21.56
N ASP A 193 -3.83 16.85 -22.46
CA ASP A 193 -3.66 17.65 -23.68
C ASP A 193 -3.62 19.17 -23.41
N GLY A 194 -2.99 19.56 -22.30
CA GLY A 194 -2.86 20.95 -21.86
C GLY A 194 -4.09 21.54 -21.15
N VAL A 195 -5.19 20.77 -21.03
CA VAL A 195 -6.43 21.22 -20.38
C VAL A 195 -6.56 20.58 -19.00
N ARG A 196 -6.87 21.38 -17.99
CA ARG A 196 -7.17 20.89 -16.64
C ARG A 196 -8.50 20.12 -16.64
N GLN A 197 -8.45 18.86 -16.23
CA GLN A 197 -9.60 17.95 -16.21
C GLN A 197 -9.63 17.13 -14.92
N LYS A 198 -10.85 16.80 -14.46
CA LYS A 198 -11.06 15.76 -13.44
C LYS A 198 -11.04 14.40 -14.12
N VAL A 199 -10.18 13.52 -13.65
CA VAL A 199 -10.00 12.17 -14.19
C VAL A 199 -10.06 11.13 -13.07
N VAL A 200 -10.50 9.92 -13.40
CA VAL A 200 -10.39 8.78 -12.48
C VAL A 200 -9.07 8.08 -12.74
N VAL A 201 -8.08 8.35 -11.89
CA VAL A 201 -6.76 7.72 -11.95
C VAL A 201 -6.85 6.33 -11.36
N HIS A 202 -6.64 5.31 -12.19
CA HIS A 202 -6.62 3.92 -11.78
C HIS A 202 -5.17 3.50 -11.50
N ARG A 203 -4.86 3.19 -10.24
CA ARG A 203 -3.54 2.69 -9.85
C ARG A 203 -3.66 1.22 -9.45
N LYS A 204 -2.93 0.34 -10.14
CA LYS A 204 -2.82 -1.10 -9.82
C LYS A 204 -1.35 -1.48 -9.76
N GLY A 205 -0.85 -1.73 -8.56
CA GLY A 205 0.59 -1.91 -8.31
C GLY A 205 1.42 -0.64 -8.51
N ALA A 206 0.81 0.54 -8.38
CA ALA A 206 1.43 1.86 -8.53
C ALA A 206 0.99 2.78 -7.39
N THR A 207 1.84 3.68 -6.93
CA THR A 207 1.56 4.59 -5.80
C THR A 207 1.31 6.00 -6.29
N ARG A 208 0.58 6.80 -5.50
CA ARG A 208 0.51 8.26 -5.68
C ARG A 208 1.85 8.89 -5.24
N ALA A 209 2.32 9.89 -5.97
CA ALA A 209 3.64 10.51 -5.82
C ALA A 209 3.54 12.03 -6.05
N PHE A 210 2.70 12.71 -5.26
CA PHE A 210 2.51 14.15 -5.38
C PHE A 210 3.74 14.96 -4.93
N PRO A 211 4.07 16.05 -5.65
CA PRO A 211 5.25 16.86 -5.35
C PRO A 211 5.06 17.77 -4.13
N ALA A 212 6.15 18.45 -3.76
CA ALA A 212 6.11 19.56 -2.83
C ALA A 212 5.10 20.64 -3.29
N GLY A 213 4.42 21.26 -2.33
CA GLY A 213 3.41 22.29 -2.57
C GLY A 213 2.04 21.78 -3.03
N HIS A 214 1.90 20.50 -3.42
CA HIS A 214 0.62 19.97 -3.88
C HIS A 214 -0.47 20.10 -2.79
N PRO A 215 -1.70 20.58 -3.11
CA PRO A 215 -2.76 20.82 -2.13
C PRO A 215 -3.05 19.64 -1.19
N GLU A 216 -3.10 18.42 -1.74
CA GLU A 216 -3.38 17.19 -0.98
C GLU A 216 -2.17 16.54 -0.28
N THR A 217 -0.96 17.10 -0.42
CA THR A 217 0.18 16.64 0.38
C THR A 217 -0.02 17.12 1.82
N PRO A 218 0.06 16.24 2.85
CA PRO A 218 -0.11 16.64 4.24
C PRO A 218 0.82 17.78 4.66
N ALA A 219 0.37 18.56 5.65
CA ALA A 219 1.06 19.78 6.08
C ALA A 219 2.53 19.55 6.43
N GLN A 220 2.84 18.47 7.17
CA GLN A 220 4.22 18.11 7.54
C GLN A 220 5.15 17.88 6.34
N TYR A 221 4.59 17.40 5.22
CA TYR A 221 5.36 17.04 4.03
C TYR A 221 5.28 18.08 2.92
N LYS A 222 4.56 19.18 3.15
CA LYS A 222 4.24 20.18 2.12
C LYS A 222 5.48 20.71 1.41
N ASP A 223 6.55 20.96 2.16
CA ASP A 223 7.78 21.57 1.64
C ASP A 223 8.71 20.59 0.92
N VAL A 224 8.49 19.29 1.06
CA VAL A 224 9.37 18.25 0.51
C VAL A 224 8.67 17.36 -0.52
N GLY A 225 7.35 17.21 -0.43
CA GLY A 225 6.53 16.36 -1.28
C GLY A 225 6.00 15.12 -0.54
N GLN A 226 5.05 14.44 -1.16
CA GLN A 226 4.39 13.28 -0.55
C GLN A 226 5.38 12.12 -0.38
N PRO A 227 5.44 11.46 0.81
CA PRO A 227 6.16 10.22 0.98
C PRO A 227 5.62 9.13 0.03
N VAL A 228 6.54 8.37 -0.55
CA VAL A 228 6.23 7.21 -1.41
C VAL A 228 6.96 6.00 -0.84
N LEU A 229 6.20 5.00 -0.40
CA LEU A 229 6.72 3.83 0.29
C LEU A 229 6.82 2.65 -0.67
N ILE A 230 8.03 2.12 -0.86
CA ILE A 230 8.31 1.00 -1.75
C ILE A 230 8.71 -0.21 -0.90
N PRO A 231 7.76 -1.11 -0.57
CA PRO A 231 8.11 -2.41 -0.01
C PRO A 231 9.02 -3.21 -0.95
N GLY A 232 10.08 -3.76 -0.36
CA GLY A 232 10.83 -4.87 -0.93
C GLY A 232 10.06 -6.20 -0.79
N ASP A 233 10.81 -7.30 -0.76
CA ASP A 233 10.34 -8.61 -0.32
C ASP A 233 10.98 -8.96 1.05
N MET A 234 10.61 -10.11 1.61
CA MET A 234 11.04 -10.54 2.95
C MET A 234 12.56 -10.70 3.13
N GLY A 235 13.34 -10.57 2.06
CA GLY A 235 14.78 -10.59 2.10
C GLY A 235 15.43 -9.48 1.27
N THR A 236 14.76 -8.41 0.88
CA THR A 236 15.39 -7.31 0.14
C THR A 236 15.15 -5.97 0.81
N CYS A 237 15.85 -4.93 0.34
CA CYS A 237 15.67 -3.60 0.91
C CYS A 237 14.31 -3.01 0.54
N SER A 238 13.80 -2.15 1.41
CA SER A 238 12.68 -1.26 1.10
C SER A 238 13.19 0.17 0.90
N PHE A 239 12.40 1.04 0.29
CA PHE A 239 12.76 2.44 0.09
C PHE A 239 11.65 3.39 0.54
N VAL A 240 12.06 4.53 1.08
CA VAL A 240 11.24 5.74 1.18
C VAL A 240 11.70 6.69 0.09
N LEU A 241 10.77 7.12 -0.75
CA LEU A 241 10.98 8.10 -1.80
C LEU A 241 10.08 9.31 -1.54
N VAL A 242 10.24 10.35 -2.36
CA VAL A 242 9.38 11.53 -2.37
C VAL A 242 8.93 11.87 -3.79
N GLY A 243 7.67 12.25 -3.95
CA GLY A 243 7.10 12.66 -5.23
C GLY A 243 7.80 13.88 -5.84
N GLN A 244 7.89 13.93 -7.17
CA GLN A 244 8.54 15.01 -7.92
C GLN A 244 7.57 15.66 -8.91
N PRO A 245 7.77 16.95 -9.29
CA PRO A 245 6.87 17.66 -10.20
C PRO A 245 6.63 16.93 -11.52
N THR A 246 7.69 16.33 -12.07
CA THR A 246 7.65 15.54 -13.31
C THR A 246 6.64 14.36 -13.25
N ALA A 247 6.32 13.83 -12.07
CA ALA A 247 5.28 12.80 -11.94
C ALA A 247 3.89 13.34 -12.30
N MET A 248 3.58 14.60 -11.99
CA MET A 248 2.31 15.22 -12.35
C MET A 248 2.15 15.30 -13.87
N GLU A 249 3.24 15.56 -14.59
CA GLU A 249 3.25 15.70 -16.04
C GLU A 249 3.25 14.35 -16.77
N ARG A 250 3.99 13.36 -16.26
CA ARG A 250 4.27 12.12 -17.01
C ARG A 250 3.44 10.92 -16.59
N SER A 251 2.88 10.93 -15.39
CA SER A 251 2.27 9.73 -14.79
C SER A 251 1.06 10.02 -13.92
N PHE A 252 0.40 11.18 -14.10
CA PHE A 252 -0.73 11.60 -13.25
C PHE A 252 -0.38 11.54 -11.76
N GLY A 253 0.80 12.06 -11.41
CA GLY A 253 1.32 12.05 -10.04
C GLY A 253 1.51 10.63 -9.50
N SER A 254 2.05 9.70 -10.28
CA SER A 254 2.19 8.29 -9.88
C SER A 254 3.63 7.76 -10.00
N SER A 255 3.96 6.76 -9.20
CA SER A 255 5.22 6.02 -9.25
C SER A 255 5.03 4.51 -9.01
N CYS A 256 6.12 3.76 -8.93
CA CYS A 256 6.11 2.33 -8.63
C CYS A 256 5.62 2.03 -7.20
N HIS A 257 5.23 0.78 -6.91
CA HIS A 257 4.91 0.35 -5.53
C HIS A 257 5.93 -0.63 -4.94
N GLY A 258 6.72 -1.31 -5.76
CA GLY A 258 7.57 -2.41 -5.31
C GLY A 258 8.23 -3.09 -6.50
N ALA A 259 9.02 -4.13 -6.24
CA ALA A 259 9.81 -4.79 -7.28
C ALA A 259 8.94 -5.48 -8.35
N GLY A 260 7.78 -5.99 -7.95
CA GLY A 260 6.93 -6.84 -8.79
C GLY A 260 7.51 -8.25 -8.94
N ARG A 261 6.62 -9.23 -9.12
CA ARG A 261 7.01 -10.63 -9.26
C ARG A 261 7.66 -10.87 -10.63
N GLN A 262 8.75 -11.62 -10.65
CA GLN A 262 9.31 -12.22 -11.88
C GLN A 262 8.92 -13.70 -12.02
N MET A 263 8.48 -14.33 -10.93
CA MET A 263 8.09 -15.73 -10.90
C MET A 263 6.66 -15.91 -10.37
N SER A 264 5.86 -16.78 -11.01
CA SER A 264 4.54 -17.15 -10.49
C SER A 264 4.69 -17.88 -9.14
N ARG A 265 3.65 -17.84 -8.30
CA ARG A 265 3.65 -18.56 -7.01
C ARG A 265 3.90 -20.05 -7.20
N LYS A 266 3.21 -20.67 -8.16
CA LYS A 266 3.37 -22.08 -8.51
C LYS A 266 4.79 -22.43 -8.96
N ALA A 267 5.46 -21.54 -9.70
CA ALA A 267 6.85 -21.74 -10.07
C ALA A 267 7.77 -21.62 -8.85
N ALA A 268 7.58 -20.59 -8.01
CA ALA A 268 8.35 -20.42 -6.78
C ALA A 268 8.22 -21.62 -5.84
N SER A 269 7.00 -22.16 -5.66
CA SER A 269 6.71 -23.38 -4.88
C SER A 269 7.46 -24.63 -5.36
N ARG A 270 7.87 -24.67 -6.64
CA ARG A 270 8.64 -25.77 -7.22
C ARG A 270 10.14 -25.54 -7.16
N THR A 271 10.56 -24.29 -7.02
CA THR A 271 11.98 -23.88 -7.11
C THR A 271 12.63 -23.79 -5.74
N TYR A 272 11.92 -23.30 -4.73
CA TYR A 272 12.51 -23.01 -3.42
C TYR A 272 12.09 -24.04 -2.36
N ASP A 273 12.99 -24.32 -1.42
CA ASP A 273 12.65 -25.01 -0.17
C ASP A 273 12.50 -24.00 0.98
N ALA A 274 11.48 -24.20 1.82
CA ALA A 274 11.18 -23.27 2.90
C ALA A 274 12.32 -23.19 3.94
N ASN A 275 12.97 -24.31 4.27
CA ASN A 275 14.05 -24.31 5.27
C ASN A 275 15.30 -23.65 4.72
N GLU A 276 15.58 -23.82 3.43
CA GLU A 276 16.67 -23.12 2.75
C GLU A 276 16.46 -21.61 2.71
N VAL A 277 15.24 -21.17 2.41
CA VAL A 277 14.88 -19.75 2.43
C VAL A 277 15.06 -19.17 3.83
N VAL A 278 14.54 -19.83 4.88
CA VAL A 278 14.72 -19.40 6.28
C VAL A 278 16.21 -19.32 6.62
N ARG A 279 16.99 -20.39 6.37
CA ARG A 279 18.44 -20.39 6.65
C ARG A 279 19.19 -19.29 5.90
N SER A 280 18.78 -18.98 4.67
CA SER A 280 19.39 -17.92 3.88
C SER A 280 19.13 -16.53 4.48
N LEU A 281 17.91 -16.29 4.98
CA LEU A 281 17.55 -15.05 5.68
C LEU A 281 18.26 -14.94 7.03
N GLU A 282 18.32 -16.02 7.80
CA GLU A 282 19.03 -16.06 9.10
C GLU A 282 20.52 -15.75 8.95
N LYS A 283 21.18 -16.30 7.92
CA LYS A 283 22.59 -15.98 7.59
C LYS A 283 22.83 -14.49 7.30
N ARG A 284 21.78 -13.77 6.90
CA ARG A 284 21.80 -12.34 6.63
C ARG A 284 21.31 -11.50 7.81
N GLY A 285 21.04 -12.14 8.95
CA GLY A 285 20.55 -11.49 10.16
C GLY A 285 19.07 -11.11 10.11
N ILE A 286 18.27 -11.75 9.25
CA ILE A 286 16.83 -11.49 9.09
C ILE A 286 16.04 -12.61 9.77
N TYR A 287 15.29 -12.27 10.81
CA TYR A 287 14.39 -13.22 11.46
C TYR A 287 13.07 -13.34 10.69
N LEU A 288 12.63 -14.56 10.37
CA LEU A 288 11.35 -14.77 9.68
C LEU A 288 10.37 -15.54 10.57
N ARG A 289 9.17 -14.97 10.74
CA ARG A 289 8.01 -15.67 11.28
C ARG A 289 6.92 -15.71 10.22
N ALA A 290 6.53 -16.90 9.78
CA ALA A 290 5.48 -17.07 8.78
C ALA A 290 4.39 -18.01 9.30
N ALA A 291 3.13 -17.76 8.93
CA ALA A 291 2.01 -18.62 9.29
C ALA A 291 2.03 -19.98 8.57
N SER A 292 2.66 -20.06 7.40
CA SER A 292 2.74 -21.29 6.61
C SER A 292 4.07 -21.44 5.87
N ARG A 293 4.48 -22.70 5.63
CA ARG A 293 5.63 -23.01 4.77
C ARG A 293 5.40 -22.56 3.33
N ALA A 294 4.18 -22.69 2.83
CA ALA A 294 3.83 -22.25 1.48
C ALA A 294 4.08 -20.75 1.29
N GLY A 295 3.67 -19.91 2.25
CA GLY A 295 3.89 -18.46 2.21
C GLY A 295 5.37 -18.07 2.22
N ILE A 296 6.26 -18.88 2.80
CA ILE A 296 7.71 -18.66 2.74
C ILE A 296 8.21 -18.88 1.31
N VAL A 297 7.81 -19.99 0.69
CA VAL A 297 8.34 -20.43 -0.60
C VAL A 297 7.78 -19.57 -1.73
N GLU A 298 6.48 -19.25 -1.71
CA GLU A 298 5.82 -18.43 -2.71
C GLU A 298 6.38 -17.00 -2.77
N GLU A 299 6.94 -16.52 -1.66
CA GLU A 299 7.39 -15.15 -1.47
C GLU A 299 8.92 -15.06 -1.31
N ALA A 300 9.65 -16.12 -1.68
CA ALA A 300 11.11 -16.15 -1.67
C ALA A 300 11.71 -14.94 -2.43
N PRO A 301 12.82 -14.34 -1.96
CA PRO A 301 13.40 -13.14 -2.58
C PRO A 301 13.66 -13.29 -4.09
N GLY A 302 14.11 -14.46 -4.54
CA GLY A 302 14.35 -14.71 -5.97
C GLY A 302 13.09 -14.79 -6.83
N ALA A 303 11.88 -14.79 -6.25
CA ALA A 303 10.62 -14.71 -6.98
C ALA A 303 10.27 -13.28 -7.42
N TYR A 304 10.99 -12.28 -6.90
CA TYR A 304 10.79 -10.85 -7.14
C TYR A 304 11.92 -10.26 -7.97
N LYS A 305 11.62 -9.20 -8.74
CA LYS A 305 12.66 -8.42 -9.41
C LYS A 305 13.56 -7.74 -8.37
N ASN A 306 14.66 -7.17 -8.81
CA ASN A 306 15.46 -6.30 -7.95
C ASN A 306 14.74 -4.96 -7.73
N VAL A 307 14.35 -4.67 -6.49
CA VAL A 307 13.66 -3.44 -6.10
C VAL A 307 14.51 -2.19 -6.30
N GLU A 308 15.84 -2.28 -6.16
CA GLU A 308 16.72 -1.14 -6.36
C GLU A 308 16.69 -0.68 -7.83
N ASP A 309 16.72 -1.61 -8.78
CA ASP A 309 16.63 -1.29 -10.21
C ASP A 309 15.32 -0.57 -10.53
N VAL A 310 14.19 -1.04 -9.96
CA VAL A 310 12.87 -0.41 -10.15
C VAL A 310 12.85 1.02 -9.61
N VAL A 311 13.41 1.23 -8.42
CA VAL A 311 13.49 2.56 -7.80
C VAL A 311 14.40 3.50 -8.59
N ARG A 312 15.55 3.01 -9.08
CA ARG A 312 16.48 3.80 -9.90
C ARG A 312 15.87 4.21 -11.23
N VAL A 313 15.05 3.37 -11.85
CA VAL A 313 14.32 3.74 -13.07
C VAL A 313 13.31 4.85 -12.77
N ALA A 314 12.55 4.77 -11.67
CA ALA A 314 11.60 5.80 -11.27
C ALA A 314 12.30 7.14 -10.96
N GLU A 315 13.46 7.09 -10.28
CA GLU A 315 14.30 8.26 -10.01
C GLU A 315 14.90 8.86 -11.30
N GLY A 316 15.46 8.04 -12.18
CA GLY A 316 16.01 8.48 -13.47
C GLY A 316 14.95 9.06 -14.41
N ALA A 317 13.70 8.61 -14.31
CA ALA A 317 12.56 9.21 -15.01
C ALA A 317 12.06 10.52 -14.38
N GLY A 318 12.60 10.89 -13.22
CA GLY A 318 12.24 12.08 -12.45
C GLY A 318 10.89 11.98 -11.75
N LEU A 319 10.27 10.78 -11.65
CA LEU A 319 8.94 10.64 -11.02
C LEU A 319 9.01 10.75 -9.49
N THR A 320 10.11 10.27 -8.93
CA THR A 320 10.36 10.29 -7.48
C THR A 320 11.84 10.56 -7.23
N LYS A 321 12.20 10.96 -6.01
CA LYS A 321 13.59 11.04 -5.54
C LYS A 321 13.78 10.11 -4.36
N ILE A 322 14.91 9.39 -4.30
CA ILE A 322 15.20 8.52 -3.15
C ILE A 322 15.48 9.37 -1.91
N VAL A 323 14.82 9.03 -0.80
CA VAL A 323 15.02 9.68 0.51
C VAL A 323 15.83 8.79 1.43
N ALA A 324 15.41 7.55 1.61
CA ALA A 324 16.08 6.58 2.48
C ALA A 324 15.95 5.16 1.94
N ARG A 325 16.91 4.32 2.30
CA ARG A 325 16.89 2.87 2.08
C ARG A 325 16.86 2.16 3.42
N MET A 326 16.07 1.11 3.47
CA MET A 326 15.87 0.30 4.67
C MET A 326 16.20 -1.16 4.38
N VAL A 327 16.74 -1.85 5.38
CA VAL A 327 17.00 -3.28 5.30
C VAL A 327 16.24 -4.02 6.40
N PRO A 328 15.67 -5.21 6.10
CA PRO A 328 14.93 -6.00 7.07
C PRO A 328 15.81 -6.45 8.23
N LEU A 329 15.22 -6.45 9.42
CA LEU A 329 15.72 -7.11 10.63
C LEU A 329 14.84 -8.31 10.99
N GLY A 330 13.53 -8.18 10.80
CA GLY A 330 12.59 -9.25 11.06
C GLY A 330 11.30 -9.09 10.27
N VAL A 331 10.74 -10.19 9.78
CA VAL A 331 9.54 -10.22 8.94
C VAL A 331 8.50 -11.14 9.57
N VAL A 332 7.28 -10.65 9.73
CA VAL A 332 6.09 -11.42 10.09
C VAL A 332 5.19 -11.52 8.88
N LYS A 333 4.93 -12.75 8.41
CA LYS A 333 4.05 -13.05 7.28
C LYS A 333 2.84 -13.87 7.74
N GLY A 334 1.69 -13.59 7.11
CA GLY A 334 0.48 -14.41 7.26
C GLY A 334 0.45 -15.63 6.36
#